data_AF-A0A921HQB5-F1
#
_entry.id   AF-A0A921HQB5-F1
#
_cell.length_a   1.000
_cell.length_b   1.000
_cell.length_c   1.000
_cell.angle_alpha   90.00
_cell.angle_beta   90.00
_cell.angle_gamma   90.00
#
_symmetry.space_group_name_H-M   'P 1'
#
loop_
_entity.id
_entity.type
_entity.pdbx_description
1 polymer ?
#
loop_
_entity_poly.entity_id
_entity_poly.type
_entity_poly.pdbx_seq_one_letter_code
_entity_poly.pdbx_strand_id
1 'polypeptide(L)'
;MDESLKTEIIESTKEDFPDLSEERITNLLEIILLEIESYNTCKNDISWEKLKSVISEVLYKIIKNESEKTVSSVRRGDTTISYASTTNDVSELLLGYGDLIRRVIGCGGLEFF
;
A
#
# COMPACT_ATOMS: atom_id res chain seq x y z
N MET A 1 -12.70 -0.20 -3.29
CA MET A 1 -12.76 -0.91 -2.00
C MET A 1 -13.89 -0.33 -1.15
N ASP A 2 -14.65 -1.18 -0.47
CA ASP A 2 -15.73 -0.75 0.43
C ASP A 2 -15.20 0.01 1.64
N GLU A 3 -16.01 0.95 2.15
CA GLU A 3 -15.65 1.79 3.30
C GLU A 3 -15.40 0.98 4.57
N SER A 4 -16.14 -0.11 4.80
CA SER A 4 -15.93 -0.99 5.97
C SER A 4 -14.53 -1.59 6.00
N LEU A 5 -14.03 -2.08 4.86
CA LEU A 5 -12.69 -2.66 4.74
C LEU A 5 -11.61 -1.58 4.91
N LYS A 6 -11.85 -0.36 4.40
CA LYS A 6 -10.93 0.77 4.63
C LYS A 6 -10.82 1.09 6.10
N THR A 7 -11.95 1.25 6.79
CA THR A 7 -11.98 1.57 8.22
C THR A 7 -11.25 0.50 9.03
N GLU A 8 -11.50 -0.78 8.75
CA GLU A 8 -10.84 -1.88 9.46
C GLU A 8 -9.31 -1.86 9.27
N ILE A 9 -8.82 -1.61 8.05
CA ILE A 9 -7.37 -1.50 7.79
C ILE A 9 -6.79 -0.29 8.52
N ILE A 10 -7.49 0.85 8.52
CA ILE A 10 -7.04 2.09 9.17
C ILE A 10 -6.96 1.88 10.69
N GLU A 11 -8.01 1.32 11.30
CA GLU A 11 -8.07 1.04 12.74
C GLU A 11 -6.95 0.10 13.17
N SER A 12 -6.77 -1.03 12.47
CA SER A 12 -5.69 -1.97 12.74
C SER A 12 -4.31 -1.33 12.60
N THR A 13 -4.11 -0.47 11.60
CA THR A 13 -2.83 0.23 11.41
C THR A 13 -2.57 1.25 12.54
N LYS A 14 -3.63 1.87 13.06
CA LYS A 14 -3.55 2.85 14.15
C LYS A 14 -3.24 2.19 15.50
N GLU A 15 -3.67 0.94 15.69
CA GLU A 15 -3.27 0.12 16.84
C GLU A 15 -1.76 -0.18 16.83
N ASP A 16 -1.20 -0.49 15.66
CA ASP A 16 0.24 -0.74 15.49
C ASP A 16 1.08 0.55 15.54
N PHE A 17 0.53 1.68 15.08
CA PHE A 17 1.21 2.97 14.98
C PHE A 17 0.36 4.11 15.58
N PRO A 18 0.24 4.18 16.93
CA PRO A 18 -0.66 5.13 17.59
C PRO A 18 -0.29 6.60 17.39
N ASP A 19 0.97 6.89 17.10
CA ASP A 19 1.48 8.25 16.89
C ASP A 19 1.26 8.76 15.45
N LEU A 20 0.83 7.89 14.53
CA LEU A 20 0.62 8.27 13.13
C LEU A 20 -0.76 8.90 12.94
N SER A 21 -0.84 9.99 12.17
CA SER A 21 -2.12 10.62 11.87
C SER A 21 -2.99 9.73 10.98
N GLU A 22 -4.29 9.70 11.26
CA GLU A 22 -5.25 8.96 10.44
C GLU A 22 -5.25 9.43 8.98
N GLU A 23 -5.11 10.74 8.77
CA GLU A 23 -4.94 11.33 7.42
C GLU A 23 -3.73 10.73 6.69
N ARG A 24 -2.60 10.51 7.38
CA ARG A 24 -1.41 9.91 6.75
C ARG A 24 -1.68 8.46 6.37
N ILE A 25 -2.32 7.68 7.25
CA ILE A 25 -2.70 6.29 6.97
C ILE A 25 -3.63 6.22 5.75
N THR A 26 -4.66 7.06 5.72
CA THR A 26 -5.62 7.14 4.61
C THR A 26 -4.92 7.48 3.29
N ASN A 27 -4.06 8.49 3.28
CA ASN A 27 -3.31 8.88 2.08
C ASN A 27 -2.42 7.74 1.55
N LEU A 28 -1.73 7.02 2.43
CA LEU A 28 -0.91 5.86 2.04
C LEU A 28 -1.78 4.73 1.49
N LEU A 29 -2.91 4.45 2.14
CA LEU A 29 -3.85 3.45 1.68
C LEU A 29 -4.39 3.79 0.28
N GLU A 30 -4.77 5.05 0.02
CA GLU A 30 -5.23 5.49 -1.30
C GLU A 30 -4.17 5.29 -2.39
N ILE A 31 -2.90 5.59 -2.10
CA ILE A 31 -1.80 5.35 -3.04
C ILE A 31 -1.65 3.85 -3.34
N ILE A 32 -1.72 2.99 -2.33
CA ILE A 32 -1.65 1.53 -2.51
C ILE A 32 -2.81 1.02 -3.38
N LEU A 33 -4.03 1.52 -3.13
CA LEU A 33 -5.22 1.14 -3.90
C LEU A 33 -5.08 1.54 -5.37
N LEU A 34 -4.63 2.78 -5.64
CA LEU A 34 -4.39 3.27 -7.01
C LEU A 34 -3.33 2.44 -7.73
N GLU A 35 -2.26 2.08 -7.03
CA GLU A 35 -1.20 1.26 -7.62
C GLU A 35 -1.71 -0.15 -7.93
N ILE A 36 -2.51 -0.77 -7.04
CA ILE A 36 -3.18 -2.05 -7.30
C ILE A 36 -4.12 -1.97 -8.51
N GLU A 37 -4.90 -0.89 -8.64
CA GLU A 37 -5.75 -0.65 -9.81
C GLU A 37 -4.95 -0.57 -11.11
N SER A 38 -3.72 -0.06 -11.06
CA SER A 38 -2.83 -0.03 -12.24
C SER A 38 -2.46 -1.44 -12.75
N TYR A 39 -2.46 -2.46 -11.88
CA TYR A 39 -2.27 -3.86 -12.29
C TYR A 39 -3.51 -4.47 -12.96
N ASN A 40 -4.68 -3.84 -12.85
CA ASN A 40 -5.92 -4.31 -13.45
C ASN A 40 -6.06 -3.89 -14.92
N THR A 41 -5.14 -4.37 -15.76
CA THR A 41 -5.11 -4.04 -17.20
C THR A 41 -6.34 -4.54 -17.96
N CYS A 42 -7.07 -5.52 -17.43
CA CYS A 42 -8.25 -6.14 -18.06
C CYS A 42 -9.57 -5.56 -17.57
N LYS A 43 -9.54 -4.61 -16.63
CA LYS A 43 -10.73 -3.94 -16.06
C LYS A 43 -11.74 -4.91 -15.43
N ASN A 44 -11.24 -5.96 -14.80
CA ASN A 44 -12.07 -6.89 -14.02
C ASN A 44 -12.52 -6.22 -12.73
N ASP A 45 -13.58 -6.77 -12.11
CA ASP A 45 -13.92 -6.39 -10.75
C ASP A 45 -12.84 -6.89 -9.77
N ILE A 46 -12.38 -6.00 -8.89
CA ILE A 46 -11.29 -6.31 -7.97
C ILE A 46 -11.88 -6.81 -6.66
N SER A 47 -11.58 -8.06 -6.31
CA SER A 47 -11.94 -8.64 -5.01
C SER A 47 -11.01 -8.10 -3.91
N TRP A 48 -11.35 -6.92 -3.38
CA TRP A 48 -10.57 -6.21 -2.37
C TRP A 48 -10.36 -7.03 -1.08
N GLU A 49 -11.34 -7.84 -0.69
CA GLU A 49 -11.23 -8.75 0.45
C GLU A 49 -10.05 -9.73 0.32
N LYS A 50 -9.82 -10.28 -0.89
CA LYS A 50 -8.70 -11.20 -1.14
C LYS A 50 -7.34 -10.50 -1.12
N LEU A 51 -7.33 -9.19 -1.39
CA LEU A 51 -6.11 -8.37 -1.39
C LEU A 51 -5.84 -7.71 -0.03
N LYS A 52 -6.80 -7.73 0.89
CA LYS A 52 -6.70 -7.09 2.21
C LYS A 52 -5.39 -7.39 2.92
N SER A 53 -4.99 -8.67 3.00
CA SER A 53 -3.74 -9.06 3.67
C SER A 53 -2.50 -8.43 3.01
N VAL A 54 -2.48 -8.33 1.69
CA VAL A 54 -1.37 -7.72 0.94
C VAL A 54 -1.36 -6.21 1.17
N ILE A 55 -2.53 -5.58 1.11
CA ILE A 55 -2.70 -4.14 1.36
C ILE A 55 -2.21 -3.78 2.76
N SER A 56 -2.64 -4.50 3.79
CA SER A 56 -2.20 -4.29 5.17
C SER A 56 -0.71 -4.50 5.34
N GLU A 57 -0.12 -5.53 4.72
CA GLU A 57 1.32 -5.79 4.82
C GLU A 57 2.16 -4.69 4.14
N VAL A 58 1.73 -4.24 2.95
CA VAL A 58 2.41 -3.15 2.22
C VAL A 58 2.30 -1.85 3.02
N LEU A 59 1.11 -1.52 3.53
CA LEU A 59 0.88 -0.35 4.37
C LEU A 59 1.77 -0.37 5.63
N TYR A 60 1.81 -1.50 6.34
CA TYR A 60 2.67 -1.69 7.51
C TYR A 60 4.15 -1.48 7.17
N LYS A 61 4.64 -2.08 6.08
CA LYS A 61 6.05 -1.96 5.66
C LYS A 61 6.42 -0.53 5.29
N ILE A 62 5.54 0.20 4.60
CA ILE A 62 5.80 1.61 4.25
C ILE A 62 5.92 2.45 5.51
N ILE A 63 4.94 2.36 6.41
CA ILE A 63 4.94 3.13 7.66
C ILE A 63 6.16 2.78 8.51
N LYS A 64 6.49 1.50 8.64
CA LYS A 64 7.67 1.04 9.37
C LYS A 64 8.95 1.60 8.75
N ASN A 65 9.11 1.53 7.43
CA ASN A 65 10.28 2.08 6.73
C ASN A 65 10.37 3.60 6.91
N GLU A 66 9.26 4.34 6.87
CA GLU A 66 9.22 5.77 7.17
C GLU A 66 9.72 6.04 8.58
N SER A 67 9.22 5.30 9.58
CA SER A 67 9.63 5.46 10.97
C SER A 67 11.14 5.21 11.18
N GLU A 68 11.70 4.17 10.55
CA GLU A 68 13.13 3.84 10.61
C GLU A 68 14.00 4.86 9.87
N LYS A 69 13.56 5.36 8.71
CA LYS A 69 14.23 6.43 7.96
C LYS A 69 14.25 7.74 8.77
N THR A 70 13.17 8.07 9.48
CA THR A 70 13.07 9.29 10.31
C THR A 70 14.05 9.27 11.48
N VAL A 71 14.29 8.09 12.08
CA VAL A 71 15.31 7.92 13.15
C VAL A 71 16.73 8.11 12.60
N SER A 72 16.95 7.84 11.31
CA SER A 72 18.27 8.00 10.66
C SER A 72 18.57 9.42 10.13
N SER A 73 17.57 10.29 9.97
CA SER A 73 17.69 11.56 9.22
C SER A 73 17.79 12.83 10.09
N VAL A 74 18.51 12.78 11.22
CA VAL A 74 19.07 14.01 11.82
C VAL A 74 20.29 14.48 10.98
N ARG A 75 20.08 14.80 9.70
CA ARG A 75 21.06 15.48 8.85
C ARG A 75 20.35 16.47 7.92
N ARG A 76 20.53 17.75 8.29
CA ARG A 76 20.29 19.00 7.55
C ARG A 76 19.82 18.86 6.10
N GLY A 77 18.64 19.41 5.83
CA GLY A 77 18.58 20.52 4.86
C GLY A 77 17.90 20.28 3.52
N ASP A 78 17.09 19.25 3.32
CA ASP A 78 16.27 19.11 2.11
C ASP A 78 14.79 18.86 2.47
N THR A 79 13.94 19.85 2.21
CA THR A 79 12.49 19.83 2.49
C THR A 79 11.63 19.58 1.25
N THR A 80 12.18 19.04 0.15
CA THR A 80 11.49 19.01 -1.15
C THR A 80 11.05 17.64 -1.68
N ILE A 81 11.21 16.51 -0.96
CA ILE A 81 10.98 15.18 -1.57
C ILE A 81 10.40 14.14 -0.59
N SER A 82 9.17 14.33 -0.10
CA SER A 82 8.50 13.28 0.69
C SER A 82 7.54 12.42 -0.16
N TYR A 83 6.71 13.05 -0.99
CA TYR A 83 5.65 12.34 -1.74
C TYR A 83 6.20 11.44 -2.86
N ALA A 84 7.12 11.94 -3.70
CA ALA A 84 7.71 11.15 -4.79
C ALA A 84 8.51 9.95 -4.29
N SER A 85 9.16 10.06 -3.13
CA SER A 85 9.86 8.93 -2.50
C SER A 85 8.87 7.87 -2.01
N THR A 86 7.72 8.29 -1.47
CA THR A 86 6.72 7.36 -0.92
C THR A 86 6.08 6.53 -2.03
N THR A 87 5.71 7.15 -3.16
CA THR A 87 5.14 6.44 -4.31
C THR A 87 6.10 5.41 -4.88
N ASN A 88 7.38 5.74 -5.02
CA ASN A 88 8.39 4.79 -5.48
C ASN A 88 8.57 3.61 -4.50
N ASP A 89 8.61 3.88 -3.19
CA ASP A 89 8.69 2.84 -2.15
C ASP A 89 7.45 1.91 -2.19
N VAL A 90 6.26 2.45 -2.43
CA VAL A 90 5.00 1.69 -2.61
C VAL A 90 5.08 0.80 -3.85
N SER A 91 5.46 1.35 -4.99
CA SER A 91 5.59 0.60 -6.25
C SER A 91 6.63 -0.52 -6.13
N GLU A 92 7.80 -0.26 -5.52
CA GLU A 92 8.83 -1.28 -5.30
C GLU A 92 8.34 -2.45 -4.43
N LEU A 93 7.61 -2.16 -3.35
CA LEU A 93 7.01 -3.19 -2.51
C LEU A 93 5.96 -3.99 -3.29
N LEU A 94 5.08 -3.31 -4.03
CA LEU A 94 4.01 -3.95 -4.81
C LEU A 94 4.53 -4.76 -5.99
N LEU A 95 5.69 -4.42 -6.58
CA LEU A 95 6.35 -5.26 -7.59
C LEU A 95 6.62 -6.67 -7.06
N GLY A 96 6.98 -6.81 -5.78
CA GLY A 96 7.16 -8.11 -5.12
C GLY A 96 5.86 -8.93 -5.01
N TYR A 97 4.71 -8.26 -5.02
CA TYR A 97 3.37 -8.89 -4.99
C TYR A 97 2.70 -8.91 -6.38
N GLY A 98 3.32 -8.36 -7.41
CA GLY A 98 2.68 -8.09 -8.70
C GLY A 98 2.04 -9.33 -9.35
N ASP A 99 2.70 -10.48 -9.31
CA ASP A 99 2.18 -11.74 -9.84
C ASP A 99 0.97 -12.26 -9.05
N LEU A 100 1.00 -12.11 -7.71
CA LEU A 100 -0.12 -12.48 -6.85
C LEU A 100 -1.31 -11.55 -7.09
N ILE A 101 -1.08 -10.23 -7.14
CA ILE A 101 -2.11 -9.22 -7.40
C ILE A 101 -2.77 -9.49 -8.75
N ARG A 102 -1.99 -9.67 -9.81
CA ARG A 102 -2.51 -10.01 -11.16
C ARG A 102 -3.29 -11.31 -11.16
N ARG A 103 -2.86 -12.33 -10.41
CA ARG A 103 -3.59 -13.61 -10.29
C ARG A 103 -4.93 -13.43 -9.57
N VAL A 104 -4.96 -12.68 -8.46
CA VAL A 104 -6.18 -12.43 -7.69
C VAL A 104 -7.19 -11.60 -8.50
N ILE A 105 -6.71 -10.62 -9.28
CA ILE A 105 -7.52 -9.82 -10.21
C ILE A 105 -7.96 -10.63 -11.44
N GLY A 106 -7.28 -11.74 -11.75
CA GLY A 106 -7.52 -12.52 -12.96
C GLY A 106 -6.97 -11.87 -14.23
N CYS A 107 -5.97 -10.98 -14.09
CA CYS A 107 -5.30 -10.28 -15.19
C CYS A 107 -3.95 -10.86 -15.61
N GLY A 108 -3.53 -11.97 -15.00
CA GLY A 108 -2.37 -12.75 -15.43
C GLY A 108 -2.85 -14.03 -16.09
N GLY A 109 -2.72 -14.13 -17.41
CA GLY A 109 -3.04 -15.33 -18.18
C GLY A 109 -2.15 -16.51 -17.80
N LEU A 110 -2.55 -17.22 -16.74
CA LEU A 110 -2.24 -18.62 -16.52
C LEU A 110 -3.52 -19.27 -16.03
N GLU A 111 -4.35 -19.69 -16.99
CA GLU A 111 -5.32 -20.77 -16.78
C GLU A 111 -4.51 -22.00 -16.36
N PHE A 112 -4.64 -22.41 -15.11
CA PHE A 112 -4.19 -23.74 -14.71
C PHE A 112 -5.36 -24.69 -14.95
N PHE A 113 -5.16 -25.57 -15.94
CA PHE A 113 -5.97 -26.74 -16.25
C PHE A 113 -6.04 -27.73 -15.07
#